data_AF-G4TKS7-F1
#
_entry.id   AF-G4TKS7-F1
#
_cell.length_a   1.000
_cell.length_b   1.000
_cell.length_c   1.000
_cell.angle_alpha   90.00
_cell.angle_beta   90.00
_cell.angle_gamma   90.00
#
_symmetry.space_group_name_H-M   'P 1'
#
loop_
_entity.id
_entity.type
_entity.pdbx_description
1 polymer ?
#
loop_
_entity_poly.entity_id
_entity_poly.type
_entity_poly.pdbx_seq_one_letter_code
_entity_poly.pdbx_strand_id
1 'polypeptide(L)'
;MAKKKASTAATSSGGKSAAKAAKKAKAAAKVERKEAKKVKATKGKGKGNAEDEDDQDLEGILERMRKEWELAHTVTEETADGPPSQRANATLTPCPNGNHLWCIGGEYFSDDGKAYFYNDVYRYSPDKDEWRKFASPTCPGPRSAHAVVATPAGGGKLFLFGGEFSSLYQNSFHHYRDFWVFDIQTHLWDRIETKVRPHGRSGHRMIMWKHYIVLFGGFIDPGVRTNYLQDLWVFDTQEYKWQQVEFKDNERKPSPRSGFSFLPVPEGAILHGKSSI
;
A
#
# COMPACT_ATOMS: atom_id res chain seq x y z
N MET A 1 59.11 -43.34 26.47
CA MET A 1 58.22 -44.47 26.84
C MET A 1 57.36 -44.06 28.03
N ALA A 2 56.04 -43.92 27.87
CA ALA A 2 55.04 -43.92 28.96
C ALA A 2 53.63 -43.97 28.33
N LYS A 3 53.07 -45.17 28.18
CA LYS A 3 51.94 -45.77 28.94
C LYS A 3 50.55 -45.13 28.73
N LYS A 4 49.74 -45.88 27.96
CA LYS A 4 48.27 -45.89 27.91
C LYS A 4 47.64 -45.94 29.32
N LYS A 5 46.53 -45.21 29.50
CA LYS A 5 45.37 -45.68 30.27
C LYS A 5 44.10 -45.16 29.59
N ALA A 6 43.30 -46.09 29.09
CA ALA A 6 41.91 -45.86 28.71
C ALA A 6 41.04 -46.06 29.95
N SER A 7 40.04 -45.20 30.13
CA SER A 7 38.87 -45.50 30.95
C SER A 7 37.63 -44.93 30.26
N THR A 8 36.78 -45.85 29.84
CA THR A 8 35.41 -45.70 29.36
C THR A 8 34.50 -45.13 30.45
N ALA A 9 33.63 -44.18 30.10
CA ALA A 9 32.42 -43.88 30.87
C ALA A 9 31.30 -43.42 29.92
N ALA A 10 30.15 -44.08 30.08
CA ALA A 10 29.03 -44.09 29.17
C ALA A 10 28.06 -42.91 29.37
N THR A 11 27.46 -42.50 28.25
CA THR A 11 26.15 -41.89 28.02
C THR A 11 25.21 -41.63 29.21
N SER A 12 24.79 -40.36 29.40
CA SER A 12 23.63 -39.98 30.23
C SER A 12 22.78 -38.82 29.67
N SER A 13 22.60 -38.71 28.35
CA SER A 13 21.77 -37.64 27.74
C SER A 13 20.36 -38.09 27.30
N GLY A 14 20.01 -39.38 27.40
CA GLY A 14 18.72 -39.93 26.93
C GLY A 14 17.50 -39.75 27.85
N GLY A 15 17.69 -39.42 29.13
CA GLY A 15 16.61 -39.41 30.13
C GLY A 15 15.71 -38.15 30.12
N LYS A 16 16.26 -36.98 29.76
CA LYS A 16 15.52 -35.69 29.82
C LYS A 16 14.59 -35.47 28.62
N SER A 17 14.90 -36.02 27.45
CA SER A 17 14.05 -35.91 26.26
C SER A 17 12.81 -36.82 26.35
N ALA A 18 12.97 -38.04 26.89
CA ALA A 18 11.87 -38.98 27.11
C ALA A 18 10.84 -38.48 28.12
N ALA A 19 11.30 -37.84 29.22
CA ALA A 19 10.40 -37.26 30.22
C ALA A 19 9.57 -36.07 29.68
N LYS A 20 10.15 -35.26 28.80
CA LYS A 20 9.46 -34.13 28.15
C LYS A 20 8.44 -34.60 27.11
N ALA A 21 8.76 -35.66 26.36
CA ALA A 21 7.84 -36.29 25.42
C ALA A 21 6.65 -36.96 26.13
N ALA A 22 6.90 -37.68 27.24
CA ALA A 22 5.84 -38.31 28.03
C ALA A 22 4.88 -37.28 28.67
N LYS A 23 5.38 -36.11 29.07
CA LYS A 23 4.54 -35.01 29.61
C LYS A 23 3.67 -34.37 28.53
N LYS A 24 4.17 -34.25 27.30
CA LYS A 24 3.41 -33.74 26.14
C LYS A 24 2.33 -34.73 25.68
N ALA A 25 2.63 -36.04 25.66
CA ALA A 25 1.67 -37.09 25.34
C ALA A 25 0.52 -37.19 26.37
N LYS A 26 0.82 -37.07 27.67
CA LYS A 26 -0.22 -37.02 28.72
C LYS A 26 -1.09 -35.77 28.65
N ALA A 27 -0.55 -34.64 28.19
CA ALA A 27 -1.32 -33.42 27.96
C ALA A 27 -2.27 -33.56 26.76
N ALA A 28 -1.79 -34.13 25.65
CA ALA A 28 -2.60 -34.39 24.45
C ALA A 28 -3.76 -35.36 24.72
N ALA A 29 -3.50 -36.50 25.39
CA ALA A 29 -4.54 -37.46 25.75
C ALA A 29 -5.60 -36.89 26.71
N LYS A 30 -5.25 -35.88 27.52
CA LYS A 30 -6.20 -35.19 28.42
C LYS A 30 -7.10 -34.21 27.66
N VAL A 31 -6.63 -33.64 26.55
CA VAL A 31 -7.40 -32.78 25.65
C VAL A 31 -8.37 -33.63 24.82
N GLU A 32 -7.89 -34.70 24.19
CA GLU A 32 -8.75 -35.62 23.42
C GLU A 32 -9.86 -36.24 24.27
N ARG A 33 -9.57 -36.59 25.54
CA ARG A 33 -10.59 -37.14 26.45
C ARG A 33 -11.61 -36.09 26.91
N LYS A 34 -11.26 -34.80 26.90
CA LYS A 34 -12.21 -33.69 27.15
C LYS A 34 -13.07 -33.43 25.92
N GLU A 35 -12.50 -33.48 24.72
CA GLU A 35 -13.24 -33.34 23.46
C GLU A 35 -14.20 -34.50 23.23
N ALA A 36 -13.76 -35.75 23.46
CA ALA A 36 -14.63 -36.93 23.37
C ALA A 36 -15.78 -36.92 24.40
N LYS A 37 -15.58 -36.28 25.57
CA LYS A 37 -16.65 -36.04 26.54
C LYS A 37 -17.61 -34.94 26.10
N LYS A 38 -17.13 -33.89 25.43
CA LYS A 38 -17.97 -32.83 24.83
C LYS A 38 -18.85 -33.39 23.70
N VAL A 39 -18.27 -34.22 22.82
CA VAL A 39 -18.97 -34.88 21.71
C VAL A 39 -20.00 -35.92 22.18
N LYS A 40 -19.76 -36.58 23.32
CA LYS A 40 -20.75 -37.48 23.92
C LYS A 40 -21.85 -36.76 24.69
N ALA A 41 -21.58 -35.55 25.20
CA ALA A 41 -22.60 -34.72 25.85
C ALA A 41 -23.58 -34.11 24.83
N THR A 42 -23.14 -33.82 23.61
CA THR A 42 -24.01 -33.32 22.53
C THR A 42 -24.88 -34.42 21.90
N LYS A 43 -24.41 -35.67 21.81
CA LYS A 43 -25.22 -36.79 21.28
C LYS A 43 -26.35 -37.30 22.19
N GLY A 44 -26.45 -36.82 23.44
CA GLY A 44 -27.37 -37.32 24.46
C GLY A 44 -28.69 -36.56 24.66
N LYS A 45 -28.88 -35.41 24.01
CA LYS A 45 -30.16 -34.68 23.94
C LYS A 45 -30.55 -34.68 22.46
N GLY A 46 -31.50 -35.47 21.98
CA GLY A 46 -32.90 -35.42 22.35
C GLY A 46 -33.61 -34.43 21.43
N LYS A 47 -34.08 -34.91 20.26
CA LYS A 47 -35.06 -34.32 19.32
C LYS A 47 -35.45 -32.85 19.60
N GLY A 48 -34.88 -31.94 18.81
CA GLY A 48 -35.31 -30.54 18.68
C GLY A 48 -34.57 -29.91 17.50
N ASN A 49 -35.28 -29.13 16.70
CA ASN A 49 -34.88 -28.40 15.49
C ASN A 49 -33.38 -28.35 15.13
N ALA A 50 -33.06 -28.81 13.92
CA ALA A 50 -31.75 -28.65 13.28
C ALA A 50 -31.44 -27.20 12.84
N GLU A 51 -32.34 -26.25 13.12
CA GLU A 51 -32.16 -24.82 12.84
C GLU A 51 -31.50 -24.07 14.02
N ASP A 52 -31.44 -24.66 15.23
CA ASP A 52 -30.99 -23.96 16.45
C ASP A 52 -29.53 -24.25 16.87
N GLU A 53 -28.82 -25.20 16.24
CA GLU A 53 -27.42 -25.54 16.60
C GLU A 53 -26.38 -24.67 15.89
N ASP A 54 -26.68 -24.12 14.70
CA ASP A 54 -25.81 -23.19 13.98
C ASP A 54 -25.77 -21.80 14.63
N ASP A 55 -26.76 -21.47 15.46
CA ASP A 55 -26.86 -20.20 16.20
C ASP A 55 -26.07 -20.17 17.53
N GLN A 56 -25.49 -21.29 17.98
CA GLN A 56 -24.97 -21.41 19.36
C GLN A 56 -23.49 -21.06 19.56
N ASP A 57 -22.71 -20.91 18.49
CA ASP A 57 -21.33 -20.39 18.56
C ASP A 57 -21.09 -19.21 17.61
N LEU A 58 -22.10 -18.34 17.49
CA LEU A 58 -22.00 -17.11 16.71
C LEU A 58 -20.82 -16.25 17.17
N GLU A 59 -20.54 -16.20 18.48
CA GLU A 59 -19.41 -15.45 19.02
C GLU A 59 -18.06 -16.04 18.56
N GLY A 60 -17.90 -17.36 18.58
CA GLY A 60 -16.68 -18.02 18.09
C GLY A 60 -16.49 -17.93 16.58
N ILE A 61 -17.58 -17.96 15.80
CA ILE A 61 -17.55 -17.73 14.35
C ILE A 61 -17.15 -16.27 14.06
N LEU A 62 -17.82 -15.30 14.69
CA LEU A 62 -17.51 -13.87 14.53
C LEU A 62 -16.07 -13.54 14.93
N GLU A 63 -15.56 -14.15 15.99
CA GLU A 63 -14.18 -13.94 16.44
C GLU A 63 -13.15 -14.55 15.47
N ARG A 64 -13.45 -15.72 14.87
CA ARG A 64 -12.60 -16.30 13.82
C ARG A 64 -12.60 -15.41 12.57
N MET A 65 -13.77 -14.95 12.13
CA MET A 65 -13.89 -14.03 11.00
C MET A 65 -13.16 -12.72 11.27
N ARG A 66 -13.23 -12.18 12.50
CA ARG A 66 -12.47 -11.00 12.92
C ARG A 66 -10.97 -11.24 12.79
N LYS A 67 -10.45 -12.35 13.32
CA LYS A 67 -9.02 -12.68 13.25
C LYS A 67 -8.52 -12.92 11.83
N GLU A 68 -9.29 -13.63 11.02
CA GLU A 68 -8.97 -13.84 9.61
C GLU A 68 -8.99 -12.51 8.86
N TRP A 69 -9.95 -11.64 9.15
CA TRP A 69 -10.03 -10.30 8.59
C TRP A 69 -8.84 -9.44 9.03
N GLU A 70 -8.52 -9.40 10.32
CA GLU A 70 -7.37 -8.66 10.86
C GLU A 70 -6.05 -9.13 10.24
N LEU A 71 -5.84 -10.45 10.13
CA LEU A 71 -4.65 -11.03 9.51
C LEU A 71 -4.56 -10.64 8.03
N ALA A 72 -5.67 -10.77 7.29
CA ALA A 72 -5.74 -10.38 5.89
C ALA A 72 -5.60 -8.87 5.69
N HIS A 73 -5.99 -8.06 6.69
CA HIS A 73 -5.93 -6.60 6.67
C HIS A 73 -4.72 -6.03 7.43
N THR A 74 -3.74 -6.88 7.77
CA THR A 74 -2.54 -6.45 8.48
C THR A 74 -1.58 -5.73 7.53
N VAL A 75 -1.11 -4.55 7.94
CA VAL A 75 0.00 -3.86 7.28
C VAL A 75 1.32 -4.50 7.69
N THR A 76 2.19 -4.80 6.73
CA THR A 76 3.55 -5.27 7.02
C THR A 76 4.57 -4.15 6.83
N GLU A 77 5.53 -4.11 7.74
CA GLU A 77 6.68 -3.21 7.71
C GLU A 77 7.95 -4.05 7.79
N GLU A 78 8.80 -3.92 6.78
CA GLU A 78 10.05 -4.65 6.68
C GLU A 78 11.21 -3.67 6.50
N THR A 79 12.34 -3.94 7.16
CA THR A 79 13.57 -3.20 6.87
C THR A 79 14.08 -3.68 5.51
N ALA A 80 14.38 -2.75 4.62
CA ALA A 80 14.92 -3.06 3.30
C ALA A 80 16.45 -3.07 3.35
N ASP A 81 17.08 -3.97 2.61
CA ASP A 81 18.54 -4.09 2.52
C ASP A 81 19.21 -2.92 1.76
N GLY A 82 18.43 -1.92 1.33
CA GLY A 82 18.91 -0.76 0.58
C GLY A 82 17.76 0.07 -0.01
N PRO A 83 18.10 1.06 -0.87
CA PRO A 83 17.11 1.81 -1.62
C PRO A 83 16.28 0.91 -2.54
N PRO A 84 15.08 1.36 -2.96
CA PRO A 84 14.33 0.67 -3.99
C PRO A 84 15.15 0.46 -5.26
N SER A 85 14.81 -0.58 -6.03
CA SER A 85 15.42 -0.84 -7.33
C SER A 85 15.37 0.39 -8.24
N GLN A 86 16.33 0.49 -9.16
CA GLN A 86 16.37 1.56 -10.15
C GLN A 86 15.00 1.72 -10.83
N ARG A 87 14.53 2.97 -10.88
CA ARG A 87 13.21 3.32 -11.40
C ARG A 87 13.14 4.77 -11.83
N ALA A 88 12.41 5.02 -12.90
CA ALA A 88 12.01 6.33 -13.37
C ALA A 88 10.57 6.63 -12.93
N ASN A 89 10.20 7.92 -12.97
CA ASN A 89 8.82 8.37 -12.82
C ASN A 89 8.10 7.88 -11.54
N ALA A 90 8.88 7.53 -10.51
CA ALA A 90 8.41 7.36 -9.14
C ALA A 90 8.22 8.72 -8.48
N THR A 91 7.48 8.73 -7.37
CA THR A 91 7.39 9.93 -6.52
C THR A 91 8.30 9.78 -5.31
N LEU A 92 8.95 10.88 -4.91
CA LEU A 92 9.70 10.99 -3.66
C LEU A 92 9.16 12.21 -2.90
N THR A 93 8.32 11.95 -1.91
CA THR A 93 7.52 12.99 -1.24
C THR A 93 8.02 13.17 0.19
N PRO A 94 8.36 14.40 0.62
CA PRO A 94 8.72 14.65 2.00
C PRO A 94 7.54 14.40 2.94
N CYS A 95 7.84 13.76 4.07
CA CYS A 95 6.87 13.49 5.10
C CYS A 95 6.41 14.81 5.74
N PRO A 96 5.10 15.08 5.85
CA PRO A 96 4.61 16.39 6.28
C PRO A 96 4.76 16.64 7.79
N ASN A 97 5.06 15.59 8.57
CA ASN A 97 5.11 15.57 10.03
C ASN A 97 6.44 15.05 10.59
N GLY A 98 7.47 14.84 9.75
CA GLY A 98 8.73 14.24 10.19
C GLY A 98 9.84 14.31 9.15
N ASN A 99 11.06 13.92 9.55
CA ASN A 99 12.24 13.92 8.69
C ASN A 99 12.37 12.60 7.91
N HIS A 100 11.40 12.31 7.04
CA HIS A 100 11.39 11.11 6.21
C HIS A 100 10.99 11.44 4.77
N LEU A 101 11.38 10.58 3.83
CA LEU A 101 10.92 10.66 2.44
C LEU A 101 10.13 9.40 2.09
N TRP A 102 8.98 9.57 1.46
CA TRP A 102 8.15 8.48 0.96
C TRP A 102 8.41 8.29 -0.53
N CYS A 103 8.87 7.10 -0.92
CA CYS A 103 9.05 6.71 -2.31
C CYS A 103 7.93 5.76 -2.74
N ILE A 104 7.19 6.12 -3.80
CA ILE A 104 6.02 5.35 -4.24
C ILE A 104 6.07 5.13 -5.74
N GLY A 105 5.93 3.85 -6.13
CA GLY A 105 5.71 3.40 -7.51
C GLY A 105 6.91 3.65 -8.43
N GLY A 106 6.60 3.98 -9.69
CA GLY A 106 7.58 4.18 -10.76
C GLY A 106 7.66 3.00 -11.72
N GLU A 107 8.58 3.11 -12.67
CA GLU A 107 8.82 2.11 -13.70
C GLU A 107 10.30 1.87 -13.95
N TYR A 108 10.61 0.73 -14.55
CA TYR A 108 11.93 0.37 -15.01
C TYR A 108 11.85 -0.19 -16.44
N PHE A 109 12.70 0.33 -17.31
CA PHE A 109 12.88 -0.16 -18.66
C PHE A 109 14.19 -0.94 -18.74
N SER A 110 14.10 -2.23 -19.01
CA SER A 110 15.27 -3.09 -19.19
C SER A 110 15.84 -2.98 -20.61
N ASP A 111 17.10 -3.38 -20.74
CA ASP A 111 17.84 -3.36 -22.01
C ASP A 111 17.22 -4.26 -23.10
N ASP A 112 16.43 -5.26 -22.71
CA ASP A 112 15.67 -6.13 -23.62
C ASP A 112 14.32 -5.54 -24.07
N GLY A 113 14.08 -4.25 -23.78
CA GLY A 113 12.91 -3.51 -24.22
C GLY A 113 11.64 -3.77 -23.40
N LYS A 114 11.76 -4.32 -22.19
CA LYS A 114 10.62 -4.60 -21.31
C LYS A 114 10.41 -3.51 -20.26
N ALA A 115 9.15 -3.21 -19.99
CA ALA A 115 8.71 -2.26 -18.98
C ALA A 115 8.16 -2.97 -17.74
N TYR A 116 8.67 -2.62 -16.56
CA TYR A 116 8.23 -3.11 -15.26
C TYR A 116 7.71 -1.95 -14.44
N PHE A 117 6.52 -2.07 -13.86
CA PHE A 117 5.89 -1.04 -13.03
C PHE A 117 5.82 -1.49 -11.59
N TYR A 118 5.94 -0.55 -10.67
CA TYR A 118 5.95 -0.81 -9.26
C TYR A 118 4.75 -0.17 -8.56
N ASN A 119 4.25 -0.82 -7.50
CA ASN A 119 3.25 -0.27 -6.56
C ASN A 119 3.78 -0.26 -5.11
N ASP A 120 5.07 -0.51 -4.92
CA ASP A 120 5.67 -0.56 -3.61
C ASP A 120 5.79 0.84 -2.98
N VAL A 121 5.72 0.86 -1.66
CA VAL A 121 5.85 2.05 -0.82
C VAL A 121 7.08 1.86 0.05
N TYR A 122 8.03 2.77 -0.07
CA TYR A 122 9.18 2.84 0.82
C TYR A 122 9.20 4.14 1.62
N ARG A 123 9.79 4.06 2.81
CA ARG A 123 10.19 5.22 3.60
C ARG A 123 11.71 5.23 3.75
N TYR A 124 12.33 6.35 3.44
CA TYR A 124 13.72 6.63 3.76
C TYR A 124 13.81 7.52 4.99
N SER A 125 14.70 7.15 5.92
CA SER A 125 15.01 7.92 7.13
C SER A 125 16.45 8.44 7.06
N PRO A 126 16.67 9.73 6.70
CA PRO A 126 18.02 10.30 6.56
C PRO A 126 18.86 10.19 7.83
N ASP A 127 18.24 10.30 9.00
CA ASP A 127 18.94 10.26 10.29
C ASP A 127 19.59 8.89 10.58
N LYS A 128 19.08 7.82 9.96
CA LYS A 128 19.57 6.45 10.13
C LYS A 128 20.18 5.87 8.87
N ASP A 129 20.09 6.58 7.75
CA ASP A 129 20.35 6.06 6.40
C ASP A 129 19.64 4.71 6.17
N GLU A 130 18.36 4.63 6.54
CA GLU A 130 17.60 3.38 6.57
C GLU A 130 16.37 3.46 5.65
N TRP A 131 16.18 2.42 4.85
CA TRP A 131 14.99 2.19 4.04
C TRP A 131 14.08 1.15 4.69
N ARG A 132 12.77 1.43 4.67
CA ARG A 132 11.74 0.45 5.05
C ARG A 132 10.70 0.33 3.96
N LYS A 133 10.18 -0.88 3.78
CA LYS A 133 9.11 -1.20 2.85
C LYS A 133 7.82 -1.41 3.61
N PHE A 134 6.73 -0.87 3.08
CA PHE A 134 5.39 -0.99 3.64
C PHE A 134 4.49 -1.70 2.63
N ALA A 135 3.74 -2.70 3.10
CA ALA A 135 2.70 -3.34 2.30
C ALA A 135 1.36 -3.21 3.02
N SER A 136 0.37 -2.68 2.30
CA SER A 136 -1.00 -2.55 2.75
C SER A 136 -1.89 -3.53 1.95
N PRO A 137 -2.88 -4.17 2.59
CA PRO A 137 -3.82 -5.09 1.94
C PRO A 137 -4.55 -4.44 0.77
N THR A 138 -5.02 -3.22 0.98
CA THR A 138 -5.52 -2.32 -0.05
C THR A 138 -4.36 -1.47 -0.53
N CYS A 139 -4.13 -1.38 -1.84
CA CYS A 139 -3.12 -0.50 -2.40
C CYS A 139 -3.46 -0.13 -3.85
N PRO A 140 -2.97 1.02 -4.35
CA PRO A 140 -3.01 1.33 -5.76
C PRO A 140 -2.27 0.27 -6.59
N GLY A 141 -2.77 -0.01 -7.80
CA GLY A 141 -2.07 -0.85 -8.77
C GLY A 141 -0.72 -0.24 -9.21
N PRO A 142 0.18 -1.05 -9.81
CA PRO A 142 1.51 -0.61 -10.24
C PRO A 142 1.41 0.50 -11.28
N ARG A 143 2.18 1.56 -11.08
CA ARG A 143 2.05 2.79 -11.87
C ARG A 143 3.30 3.65 -11.83
N SER A 144 3.51 4.41 -12.90
CA SER A 144 4.50 5.47 -13.02
C SER A 144 3.83 6.78 -13.40
N ALA A 145 4.58 7.89 -13.33
CA ALA A 145 4.16 9.22 -13.76
C ALA A 145 2.84 9.70 -13.10
N HIS A 146 2.53 9.15 -11.93
CA HIS A 146 1.51 9.62 -11.00
C HIS A 146 2.04 10.84 -10.22
N ALA A 147 1.15 11.53 -9.53
CA ALA A 147 1.53 12.61 -8.62
C ALA A 147 1.09 12.26 -7.19
N VAL A 148 1.95 12.63 -6.23
CA VAL A 148 1.70 12.48 -4.79
C VAL A 148 1.89 13.83 -4.11
N VAL A 149 0.99 14.17 -3.20
CA VAL A 149 1.07 15.36 -2.36
C VAL A 149 0.84 15.01 -0.91
N ALA A 150 1.49 15.73 0.00
CA ALA A 150 1.47 15.44 1.44
C ALA A 150 0.79 16.56 2.23
N THR A 151 0.01 16.20 3.25
CA THR A 151 -0.57 17.14 4.21
C THR A 151 -0.34 16.67 5.65
N PRO A 152 -0.06 17.57 6.60
CA PRO A 152 0.07 17.20 8.02
C PRO A 152 -1.30 16.91 8.68
N ALA A 153 -2.41 17.18 7.99
CA ALA A 153 -3.75 16.96 8.53
C ALA A 153 -4.00 15.50 8.93
N GLY A 154 -4.74 15.30 10.03
CA GLY A 154 -5.10 13.96 10.51
C GLY A 154 -3.90 13.07 10.83
N GLY A 155 -2.80 13.65 11.32
CA GLY A 155 -1.60 12.91 11.67
C GLY A 155 -0.65 12.62 10.51
N GLY A 156 -0.93 13.14 9.30
CA GLY A 156 -0.10 12.98 8.11
C GLY A 156 -0.75 12.09 7.06
N LYS A 157 -0.98 12.62 5.86
CA LYS A 157 -1.57 11.89 4.74
C LYS A 157 -0.83 12.16 3.44
N LEU A 158 -0.76 11.15 2.57
CA LEU A 158 -0.27 11.27 1.20
C LEU A 158 -1.42 10.99 0.24
N PHE A 159 -1.72 11.93 -0.65
CA PHE A 159 -2.74 11.75 -1.69
C PHE A 159 -2.07 11.42 -3.01
N LEU A 160 -2.51 10.35 -3.67
CA LEU A 160 -2.00 9.87 -4.95
C LEU A 160 -3.11 9.92 -6.00
N PHE A 161 -2.82 10.52 -7.15
CA PHE A 161 -3.73 10.50 -8.30
C PHE A 161 -3.03 10.02 -9.57
N GLY A 162 -3.80 9.28 -10.39
CA GLY A 162 -3.46 8.96 -11.76
C GLY A 162 -2.17 8.16 -11.92
N GLY A 163 -1.45 8.46 -13.01
CA GLY A 163 -0.32 7.68 -13.49
C GLY A 163 -0.72 6.71 -14.59
N GLU A 164 0.25 5.95 -15.07
CA GLU A 164 0.04 4.96 -16.13
C GLU A 164 0.68 3.62 -15.81
N PHE A 165 0.16 2.60 -16.49
CA PHE A 165 0.69 1.26 -16.55
C PHE A 165 0.73 0.82 -18.02
N SER A 166 1.80 0.18 -18.46
CA SER A 166 1.87 -0.39 -19.80
C SER A 166 1.97 -1.90 -19.77
N SER A 167 1.61 -2.53 -20.89
CA SER A 167 2.05 -3.91 -21.15
C SER A 167 3.57 -4.01 -21.20
N LEU A 168 4.10 -5.23 -21.05
CA LEU A 168 5.54 -5.51 -20.97
C LEU A 168 6.34 -4.89 -22.13
N TYR A 169 5.79 -4.87 -23.34
CA TYR A 169 6.44 -4.31 -24.54
C TYR A 169 5.88 -2.94 -24.94
N GLN A 170 5.19 -2.24 -24.04
CA GLN A 170 4.66 -0.89 -24.25
C GLN A 170 3.70 -0.73 -25.46
N ASN A 171 3.04 -1.81 -25.88
CA ASN A 171 2.08 -1.79 -27.00
C ASN A 171 0.70 -1.23 -26.61
N SER A 172 0.47 -1.03 -25.32
CA SER A 172 -0.81 -0.59 -24.76
C SER A 172 -0.56 0.05 -23.42
N PHE A 173 -1.21 1.20 -23.20
CA PHE A 173 -1.13 2.01 -21.99
C PHE A 173 -2.50 2.11 -21.33
N HIS A 174 -2.50 2.03 -20.01
CA HIS A 174 -3.64 2.28 -19.16
C HIS A 174 -3.35 3.52 -18.31
N HIS A 175 -4.15 4.57 -18.46
CA HIS A 175 -4.06 5.75 -17.59
C HIS A 175 -5.06 5.63 -16.45
N TYR A 176 -4.53 5.64 -15.23
CA TYR A 176 -5.34 5.59 -14.03
C TYR A 176 -6.11 6.90 -13.84
N ARG A 177 -7.34 6.77 -13.35
CA ARG A 177 -8.22 7.88 -12.94
C ARG A 177 -8.65 7.78 -11.48
N ASP A 178 -8.07 6.83 -10.76
CA ASP A 178 -8.35 6.58 -9.36
C ASP A 178 -7.61 7.59 -8.47
N PHE A 179 -8.15 7.77 -7.28
CA PHE A 179 -7.62 8.68 -6.29
C PHE A 179 -7.49 7.96 -4.96
N TRP A 180 -6.33 8.05 -4.34
CA TRP A 180 -5.98 7.28 -3.16
C TRP A 180 -5.42 8.18 -2.08
N VAL A 181 -5.62 7.79 -0.83
CA VAL A 181 -4.98 8.42 0.33
C VAL A 181 -4.28 7.35 1.16
N PHE A 182 -3.02 7.61 1.48
CA PHE A 182 -2.22 6.83 2.40
C PHE A 182 -2.19 7.55 3.74
N ASP A 183 -2.58 6.86 4.79
CA ASP A 183 -2.47 7.37 6.15
C ASP A 183 -1.08 7.03 6.71
N ILE A 184 -0.31 8.04 7.10
CA ILE A 184 1.07 7.85 7.57
C ILE A 184 1.12 7.19 8.95
N GLN A 185 0.07 7.28 9.76
CA GLN A 185 0.04 6.68 11.09
C GLN A 185 -0.32 5.20 11.03
N THR A 186 -1.28 4.83 10.19
CA THR A 186 -1.76 3.44 10.08
C THR A 186 -1.08 2.66 8.96
N HIS A 187 -0.39 3.37 8.04
CA HIS A 187 0.20 2.82 6.82
C HIS A 187 -0.81 2.08 5.91
N LEU A 188 -2.07 2.48 5.98
CA LEU A 188 -3.14 1.94 5.14
C LEU A 188 -3.42 2.86 3.96
N TRP A 189 -3.80 2.25 2.84
CA TRP A 189 -4.37 2.98 1.71
C TRP A 189 -5.89 2.86 1.69
N ASP A 190 -6.54 4.01 1.48
CA ASP A 190 -7.96 4.09 1.17
C ASP A 190 -8.17 4.68 -0.22
N ARG A 191 -9.10 4.10 -0.96
CA ARG A 191 -9.52 4.64 -2.26
C ARG A 191 -10.61 5.68 -2.03
N ILE A 192 -10.39 6.88 -2.55
CA ILE A 192 -11.36 7.97 -2.49
C ILE A 192 -12.25 7.90 -3.73
N GLU A 193 -13.54 7.65 -3.50
CA GLU A 193 -14.55 7.62 -4.56
C GLU A 193 -15.39 8.89 -4.55
N THR A 194 -15.38 9.62 -5.66
CA THR A 194 -16.19 10.81 -5.86
C THR A 194 -17.02 10.70 -7.13
N LYS A 195 -18.20 11.32 -7.16
CA LYS A 195 -19.06 11.35 -8.36
C LYS A 195 -18.40 12.16 -9.48
N VAL A 196 -17.93 13.36 -9.13
CA VAL A 196 -17.16 14.25 -10.02
C VAL A 196 -15.68 13.99 -9.80
N ARG A 197 -14.90 13.80 -10.87
CA ARG A 197 -13.46 13.52 -10.80
C ARG A 197 -12.76 13.85 -12.12
N PRO A 198 -11.43 14.11 -12.11
CA PRO A 198 -10.66 14.26 -13.33
C PRO A 198 -10.60 12.96 -14.14
N HIS A 199 -10.46 13.07 -15.46
CA HIS A 199 -10.16 11.92 -16.33
C HIS A 199 -8.78 11.32 -16.03
N GLY A 200 -8.58 10.06 -16.45
CA GLY A 200 -7.32 9.36 -16.28
C GLY A 200 -6.19 10.02 -17.07
N ARG A 201 -5.02 10.13 -16.44
CA ARG A 201 -3.88 10.90 -16.96
C ARG A 201 -2.56 10.51 -16.30
N SER A 202 -1.47 10.70 -17.01
CA SER A 202 -0.09 10.58 -16.50
C SER A 202 0.71 11.86 -16.81
N GLY A 203 1.85 12.03 -16.15
CA GLY A 203 2.75 13.17 -16.34
C GLY A 203 2.18 14.53 -15.91
N HIS A 204 1.05 14.52 -15.18
CA HIS A 204 0.44 15.68 -14.56
C HIS A 204 1.19 16.06 -13.29
N ARG A 205 0.89 17.23 -12.72
CA ARG A 205 1.41 17.64 -11.42
C ARG A 205 0.29 18.01 -10.46
N MET A 206 0.54 17.72 -9.18
CA MET A 206 -0.31 18.10 -8.07
C MET A 206 0.49 18.90 -7.06
N ILE A 207 -0.18 19.82 -6.37
CA ILE A 207 0.36 20.50 -5.18
C ILE A 207 -0.68 20.51 -4.06
N MET A 208 -0.23 20.63 -2.82
CA MET A 208 -1.07 21.11 -1.72
C MET A 208 -1.03 22.64 -1.68
N TRP A 209 -2.18 23.28 -1.66
CA TRP A 209 -2.33 24.70 -1.34
C TRP A 209 -3.43 24.85 -0.29
N LYS A 210 -3.06 25.23 0.94
CA LYS A 210 -3.95 25.21 2.10
C LYS A 210 -4.50 23.79 2.32
N HIS A 211 -5.82 23.62 2.33
CA HIS A 211 -6.52 22.33 2.39
C HIS A 211 -7.01 21.86 1.01
N TYR A 212 -6.50 22.48 -0.07
CA TYR A 212 -6.82 22.11 -1.43
C TYR A 212 -5.68 21.37 -2.08
N ILE A 213 -6.01 20.32 -2.82
CA ILE A 213 -5.10 19.71 -3.78
C ILE A 213 -5.40 20.33 -5.12
N VAL A 214 -4.39 20.93 -5.75
CA VAL A 214 -4.51 21.50 -7.09
C VAL A 214 -3.81 20.58 -8.07
N LEU A 215 -4.54 20.11 -9.08
CA LEU A 215 -4.06 19.24 -10.14
C LEU A 215 -4.10 19.98 -11.47
N PHE A 216 -3.02 19.92 -12.24
CA PHE A 216 -2.95 20.54 -13.56
C PHE A 216 -2.33 19.61 -14.61
N GLY A 217 -2.87 19.68 -15.83
CA GLY A 217 -2.26 19.13 -17.04
C GLY A 217 -2.11 17.61 -17.05
N GLY A 218 -1.02 17.15 -17.66
CA GLY A 218 -0.74 15.75 -17.96
C GLY A 218 -1.09 15.39 -19.40
N PHE A 219 -1.14 14.10 -19.68
CA PHE A 219 -1.57 13.59 -20.98
C PHE A 219 -2.36 12.29 -20.82
N ILE A 220 -3.05 11.93 -21.90
CA ILE A 220 -3.65 10.62 -22.11
C ILE A 220 -3.21 10.11 -23.48
N ASP A 221 -2.77 8.85 -23.54
CA ASP A 221 -2.38 8.18 -24.77
C ASP A 221 -3.29 6.96 -25.03
N PRO A 222 -4.31 7.10 -25.89
CA PRO A 222 -5.18 6.00 -26.28
C PRO A 222 -4.54 5.06 -27.33
N GLY A 223 -3.26 5.23 -27.68
CA GLY A 223 -2.55 4.41 -28.68
C GLY A 223 -2.69 4.90 -30.13
N VAL A 224 -3.36 6.02 -30.37
CA VAL A 224 -3.48 6.66 -31.69
C VAL A 224 -2.76 8.01 -31.73
N ARG A 225 -3.06 8.86 -30.74
CA ARG A 225 -2.43 10.18 -30.58
C ARG A 225 -2.45 10.55 -29.11
N THR A 226 -1.28 10.89 -28.58
CA THR A 226 -1.14 11.51 -27.26
C THR A 226 -1.88 12.84 -27.22
N ASN A 227 -2.81 12.96 -26.27
CA ASN A 227 -3.55 14.18 -26.02
C ASN A 227 -3.07 14.82 -24.71
N TYR A 228 -2.46 15.99 -24.81
CA TYR A 228 -2.04 16.78 -23.64
C TYR A 228 -3.22 17.53 -23.06
N LEU A 229 -3.25 17.63 -21.73
CA LEU A 229 -4.33 18.24 -20.97
C LEU A 229 -3.90 19.62 -20.44
N GLN A 230 -4.87 20.50 -20.26
CA GLN A 230 -4.72 21.86 -19.70
C GLN A 230 -5.84 22.20 -18.71
N ASP A 231 -6.61 21.20 -18.27
CA ASP A 231 -7.64 21.37 -17.26
C ASP A 231 -7.01 21.55 -15.88
N LEU A 232 -7.64 22.39 -15.06
CA LEU A 232 -7.27 22.64 -13.67
C LEU A 232 -8.36 22.05 -12.79
N TRP A 233 -7.95 21.20 -11.86
CA TRP A 233 -8.83 20.57 -10.89
C TRP A 233 -8.41 20.92 -9.49
N VAL A 234 -9.39 21.10 -8.61
CA VAL A 234 -9.18 21.35 -7.20
C VAL A 234 -9.95 20.30 -6.40
N PHE A 235 -9.28 19.65 -5.46
CA PHE A 235 -9.92 18.77 -4.48
C PHE A 235 -9.85 19.39 -3.10
N ASP A 236 -10.99 19.51 -2.46
CA ASP A 236 -11.11 19.94 -1.08
C ASP A 236 -10.87 18.75 -0.14
N THR A 237 -9.80 18.77 0.66
CA THR A 237 -9.46 17.68 1.58
C THR A 237 -10.33 17.66 2.85
N GLN A 238 -11.18 18.66 3.07
CA GLN A 238 -12.14 18.68 4.17
C GLN A 238 -13.49 18.13 3.71
N GLU A 239 -13.94 18.54 2.53
CA GLU A 239 -15.22 18.15 1.95
C GLU A 239 -15.16 16.87 1.10
N TYR A 240 -13.95 16.41 0.75
CA TYR A 240 -13.68 15.28 -0.13
C TYR A 240 -14.37 15.42 -1.50
N LYS A 241 -14.30 16.63 -2.09
CA LYS A 241 -14.96 16.96 -3.37
C LYS A 241 -13.96 17.49 -4.37
N TRP A 242 -14.02 16.93 -5.59
CA TRP A 242 -13.37 17.51 -6.76
C TRP A 242 -14.25 18.57 -7.40
N GLN A 243 -13.62 19.64 -7.86
CA GLN A 243 -14.21 20.66 -8.71
C GLN A 243 -13.25 20.97 -9.86
N GLN A 244 -13.78 21.05 -11.08
CA GLN A 244 -13.04 21.58 -12.21
C GLN A 244 -13.11 23.11 -12.16
N VAL A 245 -11.96 23.76 -12.31
CA VAL A 245 -11.89 25.21 -12.44
C VAL A 245 -12.05 25.55 -13.91
N GLU A 246 -13.11 26.27 -14.23
CA GLU A 246 -13.38 26.77 -15.57
C GLU A 246 -12.81 28.18 -15.72
N PHE A 247 -12.03 28.38 -16.78
CA PHE A 247 -11.49 29.67 -17.15
C PHE A 247 -12.35 30.29 -18.24
N LYS A 248 -12.60 31.60 -18.15
CA LYS A 248 -13.24 32.34 -19.25
C LYS A 248 -12.33 32.38 -20.46
N ASP A 249 -12.89 32.51 -21.65
CA ASP A 249 -12.12 32.51 -22.92
C ASP A 249 -11.03 33.59 -22.98
N ASN A 250 -11.25 34.70 -22.26
CA ASN A 250 -10.36 35.87 -22.26
C ASN A 250 -9.26 35.78 -21.19
N GLU A 251 -9.29 34.76 -20.32
CA GLU A 251 -8.33 34.59 -19.24
C GLU A 251 -7.06 33.90 -19.76
N ARG A 252 -5.90 34.40 -19.30
CA ARG A 252 -4.63 33.74 -19.59
C ARG A 252 -4.56 32.43 -18.80
N LYS A 253 -4.53 31.31 -19.53
CA LYS A 253 -4.34 29.96 -18.97
C LYS A 253 -3.12 29.28 -19.58
N PRO A 254 -2.41 28.41 -18.86
CA PRO A 254 -1.29 27.66 -19.44
C PRO A 254 -1.79 26.73 -20.55
N SER A 255 -1.00 26.58 -21.61
CA SER A 255 -1.27 25.62 -22.69
C SER A 255 -1.19 24.16 -22.21
N PRO A 256 -1.72 23.18 -22.98
CA PRO A 256 -1.59 21.77 -22.66
C PRO A 256 -0.14 21.33 -22.51
N ARG A 257 0.14 20.50 -21.50
CA ARG A 257 1.52 20.08 -21.16
C ARG A 257 1.57 18.93 -20.17
N SER A 258 2.68 18.20 -20.18
CA SER A 258 3.11 17.26 -19.14
C SER A 258 4.58 17.51 -18.78
N GLY A 259 5.13 16.79 -17.78
CA GLY A 259 6.56 16.83 -17.47
C GLY A 259 7.10 18.16 -16.94
N PHE A 260 6.21 19.08 -16.54
CA PHE A 260 6.57 20.40 -16.03
C PHE A 260 6.76 20.40 -14.50
N SER A 261 7.21 21.53 -13.95
CA SER A 261 7.30 21.80 -12.52
C SER A 261 6.10 22.61 -12.04
N PHE A 262 5.52 22.19 -10.92
CA PHE A 262 4.38 22.86 -10.30
C PHE A 262 4.65 22.96 -8.80
N LEU A 263 4.72 24.19 -8.30
CA LEU A 263 5.19 24.47 -6.95
C LEU A 263 4.13 25.27 -6.18
N PRO A 264 3.81 24.89 -4.93
CA PRO A 264 2.92 25.68 -4.10
C PRO A 264 3.60 26.96 -3.65
N VAL A 265 2.84 28.05 -3.62
CA VAL A 265 3.22 29.34 -3.01
C VAL A 265 2.07 29.83 -2.13
N PRO A 266 2.28 30.76 -1.18
CA PRO A 266 1.22 31.22 -0.28
C PRO A 266 -0.04 31.69 -1.03
N GLU A 267 0.12 32.36 -2.16
CA GLU A 267 -0.95 32.91 -2.99
C GLU A 267 -1.59 31.89 -3.94
N GLY A 268 -1.01 30.69 -4.10
CA GLY A 268 -1.52 29.66 -5.02
C GLY A 268 -0.44 28.72 -5.53
N ALA A 269 -0.15 28.79 -6.83
CA ALA A 269 0.75 27.88 -7.51
C ALA A 269 1.61 28.59 -8.56
N ILE A 270 2.87 28.19 -8.68
CA ILE A 270 3.75 28.58 -9.78
C ILE A 270 3.94 27.39 -10.70
N LEU A 271 3.73 27.61 -11.99
CA LEU A 271 4.00 26.64 -13.05
C LEU A 271 5.23 27.07 -13.83
N HIS A 272 6.21 26.17 -13.96
CA HIS A 272 7.43 26.41 -14.74
C HIS A 272 7.80 25.19 -15.60
N GLY A 273 8.41 25.45 -16.76
CA GLY A 273 8.79 24.42 -17.72
C GLY A 273 7.85 24.35 -18.93
N LYS A 274 8.44 24.05 -20.09
CA LYS A 274 7.74 23.76 -21.34
C LYS A 274 7.89 22.28 -21.65
N SER A 275 6.79 21.59 -21.90
CA SER A 275 6.83 20.42 -22.77
C SER A 275 6.80 20.97 -24.19
N SER A 276 7.88 20.80 -24.96
CA SER A 276 7.84 21.06 -26.40
C SER A 276 6.88 20.05 -27.02
N ILE A 277 5.78 20.57 -27.60
CA ILE A 277 4.87 19.85 -28.48
C ILE A 277 5.62 19.57 -29.78
#